data_AF-T1KPM8-F1
#
_entry.id   AF-T1KPM8-F1
#
_cell.length_a   1.000
_cell.length_b   1.000
_cell.length_c   1.000
_cell.angle_alpha   90.00
_cell.angle_beta   90.00
_cell.angle_gamma   90.00
#
_symmetry.space_group_name_H-M   'P 1'
#
loop_
_entity.id
_entity.type
_entity.pdbx_description
1 polymer ?
#
loop_
_entity_poly.entity_id
_entity_poly.type
_entity_poly.pdbx_seq_one_letter_code
_entity_poly.pdbx_strand_id
1 'polypeptide(L)'
;MYGFLTKCKAAFHELICKILILAGHSKGEPFTEAGKSLRRFESLTISSRASNYGFKYCNQKNRTHVNSKVDKIHLLIRLSVFSSIVRVFTFIFFPNGNISLYLANIRYKSDKSDAAIFTVVLFASISCLLIREYFLIIERRNVFRYNFTIYHCLINNHLKQCKLKLFPTLVEPFYRTVTSISILAYQLTLSATISCFTCNVLIYFFNDNFYSDNVYRIFCLLWIPAASITFASLANSVNSVAGYLALHITFDLYRVQSMKLWVKYLRNEHTKDTRVQSKIMSLIISCLNEYDYQSKRVRKLAFIGMFMFFMMTNLLLFISGIVKSYSQAFQIFLIFLGSSSIIVVVCLCYATATFLSQLNNLYHQLHLSCRYNKFNLSVSLKALEILDRVLSPHNGTTIDGGLQVTKTFVVFFCLEFASVFMLLVCNLKQKLF
;
A
#
# COMPACT_ATOMS: atom_id res chain seq x y z
N MET A 1 -27.15 2.04 13.61
CA MET A 1 -26.05 2.11 12.62
C MET A 1 -25.02 3.19 12.94
N TYR A 2 -25.40 4.46 13.14
CA TYR A 2 -24.47 5.55 13.49
C TYR A 2 -23.68 5.30 14.80
N GLY A 3 -24.36 4.77 15.83
CA GLY A 3 -23.72 4.39 17.10
C GLY A 3 -22.75 3.20 17.02
N PHE A 4 -22.89 2.33 16.01
CA PHE A 4 -21.95 1.22 15.78
C PHE A 4 -20.67 1.73 15.09
N LEU A 5 -20.81 2.63 14.12
CA LEU A 5 -19.68 3.27 13.45
C LEU A 5 -18.84 4.14 14.40
N THR A 6 -19.47 4.87 15.33
CA THR A 6 -18.73 5.63 16.35
C THR A 6 -18.00 4.73 17.33
N LYS A 7 -18.61 3.61 17.76
CA LYS A 7 -17.96 2.60 18.59
C LYS A 7 -16.79 1.91 17.87
N CYS A 8 -16.95 1.52 16.60
CA CYS A 8 -15.84 0.98 15.80
C CYS A 8 -14.71 1.99 15.61
N LYS A 9 -15.03 3.28 15.39
CA LYS A 9 -14.02 4.33 15.30
C LYS A 9 -13.25 4.51 16.61
N ALA A 10 -13.96 4.49 17.74
CA ALA A 10 -13.35 4.58 19.07
C ALA A 10 -12.48 3.35 19.37
N ALA A 11 -12.99 2.14 19.11
CA ALA A 11 -12.26 0.89 19.31
C ALA A 11 -11.03 0.77 18.41
N PHE A 12 -11.11 1.21 17.14
CA PHE A 12 -9.98 1.25 16.23
C PHE A 12 -8.92 2.27 16.68
N HIS A 13 -9.36 3.44 17.15
CA HIS A 13 -8.45 4.45 17.70
C HIS A 13 -7.79 3.97 19.00
N GLU A 14 -8.52 3.26 19.86
CA GLU A 14 -7.99 2.67 21.10
C GLU A 14 -7.02 1.52 20.81
N LEU A 15 -7.33 0.67 19.83
CA LEU A 15 -6.46 -0.40 19.36
C LEU A 15 -5.16 0.17 18.77
N ILE A 16 -5.25 1.20 17.92
CA ILE A 16 -4.09 1.91 17.39
C ILE A 16 -3.29 2.55 18.51
N CYS A 17 -3.93 3.24 19.47
CA CYS A 17 -3.24 3.83 20.62
C CYS A 17 -2.54 2.76 21.47
N LYS A 18 -3.17 1.61 21.72
CA LYS A 18 -2.56 0.50 22.47
C LYS A 18 -1.38 -0.12 21.71
N ILE A 19 -1.50 -0.33 20.40
CA ILE A 19 -0.41 -0.79 19.53
C ILE A 19 0.75 0.22 19.53
N LEU A 20 0.45 1.53 19.48
CA LEU A 20 1.45 2.59 19.52
C LEU A 20 2.15 2.73 20.88
N ILE A 21 1.42 2.54 21.99
CA ILE A 21 1.98 2.54 23.35
C ILE A 21 2.90 1.33 23.53
N LEU A 22 2.49 0.14 23.08
CA LEU A 22 3.35 -1.06 23.03
C LEU A 22 4.57 -0.89 22.12
N ALA A 23 4.50 0.00 21.12
CA ALA A 23 5.58 0.28 20.18
C ALA A 23 6.63 1.29 20.68
N GLY A 24 6.53 1.76 21.93
CA GLY A 24 7.50 2.69 22.51
C GLY A 24 7.32 4.14 22.05
N HIS A 25 6.07 4.59 21.88
CA HIS A 25 5.78 6.02 21.66
C HIS A 25 6.39 6.84 22.82
N SER A 26 7.39 7.65 22.49
CA SER A 26 8.13 8.46 23.45
C SER A 26 7.45 9.83 23.56
N LYS A 27 7.36 10.41 24.77
CA LYS A 27 6.81 11.78 25.00
C LYS A 27 7.68 12.92 24.39
N GLY A 28 8.43 12.65 23.33
CA GLY A 28 9.28 13.63 22.66
C GLY A 28 8.49 14.58 21.75
N GLU A 29 9.18 15.59 21.20
CA GLU A 29 8.55 16.49 20.24
C GLU A 29 8.07 15.72 18.99
N PRO A 30 6.81 15.92 18.56
CA PRO A 30 6.16 15.10 17.52
C PRO A 30 6.91 15.11 16.19
N PHE A 31 7.61 16.22 15.89
CA PHE A 31 8.46 16.34 14.71
C PHE A 31 9.68 15.40 14.75
N THR A 32 10.43 15.42 15.86
CA THR A 32 11.66 14.61 15.99
C THR A 32 11.34 13.12 15.98
N GLU A 33 10.17 12.75 16.52
CA GLU A 33 9.70 11.39 16.54
C GLU A 33 9.25 10.92 15.14
N ALA A 34 8.59 11.79 14.36
CA ALA A 34 8.27 11.52 12.97
C ALA A 34 9.53 11.26 12.14
N GLY A 35 10.56 12.10 12.28
CA GLY A 35 11.85 11.90 11.60
C GLY A 35 12.54 10.58 11.98
N LYS A 36 12.56 10.23 13.28
CA LYS A 36 13.16 8.99 13.79
C LYS A 36 12.41 7.74 13.29
N SER A 37 11.09 7.73 13.36
CA SER A 37 10.26 6.61 12.93
C SER A 37 10.36 6.38 11.42
N LEU A 38 10.32 7.45 10.61
CA LEU A 38 10.56 7.38 9.17
C LEU A 38 11.94 6.82 8.84
N ARG A 39 12.99 7.24 9.57
CA ARG A 39 14.36 6.74 9.38
C ARG A 39 14.45 5.24 9.67
N ARG A 40 13.78 4.74 10.71
CA ARG A 40 13.75 3.30 11.04
C ARG A 40 13.06 2.50 9.94
N PHE A 41 11.90 2.97 9.47
CA PHE A 41 11.19 2.35 8.36
C PHE A 41 12.04 2.35 7.07
N GLU A 42 12.62 3.50 6.71
CA GLU A 42 13.50 3.62 5.53
C GLU A 42 14.70 2.67 5.63
N SER A 43 15.40 2.65 6.78
CA SER A 43 16.54 1.76 7.00
C SER A 43 16.18 0.29 6.79
N LEU A 44 15.02 -0.14 7.32
CA LEU A 44 14.54 -1.51 7.14
C LEU A 44 14.27 -1.82 5.66
N THR A 45 13.55 -0.94 4.96
CA THR A 45 13.18 -1.14 3.55
C THR A 45 14.39 -1.18 2.61
N ILE A 46 15.43 -0.39 2.90
CA ILE A 46 16.69 -0.38 2.15
C ILE A 46 17.53 -1.61 2.48
N SER A 47 17.69 -1.95 3.76
CA SER A 47 18.44 -3.14 4.21
C SER A 47 17.88 -4.42 3.58
N SER A 48 16.55 -4.52 3.55
CA SER A 48 15.80 -5.64 2.99
C SER A 48 15.58 -5.56 1.47
N ARG A 49 16.12 -4.53 0.81
CA ARG A 49 16.08 -4.35 -0.66
C ARG A 49 14.66 -4.32 -1.26
N ALA A 50 13.68 -3.87 -0.50
CA ALA A 50 12.35 -3.52 -1.01
C ALA A 50 12.37 -2.18 -1.77
N SER A 51 13.29 -1.28 -1.42
CA SER A 51 13.52 0.01 -2.08
C SER A 51 15.01 0.20 -2.33
N ASN A 52 15.38 0.80 -3.46
CA ASN A 52 16.77 1.07 -3.80
C ASN A 52 17.31 2.32 -3.09
N TYR A 53 16.47 3.36 -2.96
CA TYR A 53 16.91 4.70 -2.57
C TYR A 53 16.11 5.30 -1.40
N GLY A 54 14.99 4.69 -1.01
CA GLY A 54 14.11 5.19 0.04
C GLY A 54 13.64 6.62 -0.22
N PHE A 55 13.72 7.46 0.82
CA PHE A 55 13.44 8.89 0.76
C PHE A 55 14.66 9.72 0.30
N LYS A 56 15.90 9.19 0.39
CA LYS A 56 17.16 9.84 -0.09
C LYS A 56 17.22 10.14 -1.58
N TYR A 57 16.18 9.76 -2.27
CA TYR A 57 15.88 9.90 -3.69
C TYR A 57 15.98 11.33 -4.30
N CYS A 58 16.06 12.37 -3.48
CA CYS A 58 16.04 13.76 -3.94
C CYS A 58 17.42 14.35 -4.27
N ASN A 59 18.50 13.62 -3.95
CA ASN A 59 19.85 14.10 -4.17
C ASN A 59 20.29 13.82 -5.62
N GLN A 60 20.41 14.89 -6.43
CA GLN A 60 20.73 14.80 -7.85
C GLN A 60 22.11 14.14 -8.12
N LYS A 61 23.03 14.19 -7.15
CA LYS A 61 24.32 13.48 -7.18
C LYS A 61 24.20 11.94 -7.17
N ASN A 62 23.12 11.39 -6.62
CA ASN A 62 22.85 9.94 -6.65
C ASN A 62 22.18 9.49 -7.97
N ARG A 63 21.81 10.43 -8.86
CA ARG A 63 21.14 10.16 -10.14
C ARG A 63 22.11 9.89 -11.29
N THR A 64 23.27 10.53 -11.29
CA THR A 64 24.25 10.47 -12.40
C THR A 64 25.07 9.19 -12.38
N HIS A 65 25.10 8.48 -11.26
CA HIS A 65 25.61 7.12 -11.16
C HIS A 65 24.44 6.15 -10.99
N VAL A 66 23.62 5.98 -12.04
CA VAL A 66 23.02 4.65 -12.22
C VAL A 66 24.21 3.74 -12.41
N ASN A 67 24.62 3.05 -11.33
CA ASN A 67 25.67 2.06 -11.41
C ASN A 67 25.26 1.10 -12.53
N SER A 68 25.97 1.11 -13.65
CA SER A 68 25.73 0.19 -14.78
C SER A 68 25.92 -1.27 -14.37
N LYS A 69 26.49 -1.49 -13.18
CA LYS A 69 26.67 -2.78 -12.54
C LYS A 69 25.34 -3.27 -11.96
N VAL A 70 24.91 -4.43 -12.45
CA VAL A 70 23.80 -5.20 -11.90
C VAL A 70 24.02 -5.41 -10.40
N ASP A 71 23.07 -4.97 -9.56
CA ASP A 71 23.14 -5.21 -8.12
C ASP A 71 22.95 -6.71 -7.84
N LYS A 72 24.02 -7.34 -7.32
CA LYS A 72 24.10 -8.78 -7.08
C LYS A 72 22.98 -9.27 -6.14
N ILE A 73 22.54 -8.45 -5.19
CA ILE A 73 21.50 -8.85 -4.22
C ILE A 73 20.12 -8.83 -4.88
N HIS A 74 19.82 -7.81 -5.70
CA HIS A 74 18.56 -7.79 -6.45
C HIS A 74 18.48 -8.92 -7.46
N LEU A 75 19.62 -9.27 -8.08
CA LEU A 75 19.71 -10.43 -8.95
C LEU A 75 19.45 -11.73 -8.18
N LEU A 76 20.06 -11.91 -7.01
CA LEU A 76 19.84 -13.07 -6.14
C LEU A 76 18.36 -13.23 -5.78
N ILE A 77 17.69 -12.15 -5.37
CA ILE A 77 16.26 -12.16 -5.05
C ILE A 77 15.44 -12.55 -6.28
N ARG A 78 15.72 -11.97 -7.46
CA ARG A 78 15.00 -12.30 -8.69
C ARG A 78 15.18 -13.75 -9.10
N LEU A 79 16.40 -14.28 -9.04
CA LEU A 79 16.71 -15.68 -9.35
C LEU A 79 16.04 -16.61 -8.34
N SER A 80 16.05 -16.27 -7.06
CA SER A 80 15.41 -17.03 -5.99
C SER A 80 13.88 -17.10 -6.18
N VAL A 81 13.24 -15.96 -6.48
CA VAL A 81 11.80 -15.91 -6.78
C VAL A 81 11.48 -16.69 -8.06
N PHE A 82 12.27 -16.52 -9.13
CA PHE A 82 12.08 -17.22 -10.39
C PHE A 82 12.22 -18.74 -10.22
N SER A 83 13.25 -19.19 -9.50
CA SER A 83 13.46 -20.59 -9.15
C SER A 83 12.27 -21.16 -8.37
N SER A 84 11.75 -20.41 -7.39
CA SER A 84 10.55 -20.80 -6.64
C SER A 84 9.29 -20.88 -7.51
N ILE A 85 9.11 -19.98 -8.48
CA ILE A 85 8.00 -20.01 -9.44
C ILE A 85 8.08 -21.25 -10.32
N VAL A 86 9.25 -21.54 -10.91
CA VAL A 86 9.48 -22.75 -11.72
C VAL A 86 9.23 -24.01 -10.89
N ARG A 87 9.67 -24.00 -9.63
CA ARG A 87 9.45 -25.10 -8.70
C ARG A 87 7.97 -25.35 -8.41
N VAL A 88 7.20 -24.30 -8.13
CA VAL A 88 5.75 -24.43 -7.88
C VAL A 88 5.01 -24.83 -9.15
N PHE A 89 5.42 -24.29 -10.31
CA PHE A 89 4.86 -24.65 -11.61
C PHE A 89 5.07 -26.15 -11.91
N THR A 90 6.27 -26.66 -11.68
CA THR A 90 6.57 -28.09 -11.89
C THR A 90 5.75 -29.00 -10.97
N PHE A 91 5.46 -28.61 -9.74
CA PHE A 91 4.54 -29.36 -8.86
C PHE A 91 3.10 -29.44 -9.36
N ILE A 92 2.63 -28.43 -10.11
CA ILE A 92 1.27 -28.40 -10.65
C ILE A 92 1.14 -29.30 -11.88
N PHE A 93 2.11 -29.22 -12.81
CA PHE A 93 2.01 -29.88 -14.11
C PHE A 93 2.66 -31.26 -14.19
N PHE A 94 3.64 -31.55 -13.32
CA PHE A 94 4.40 -32.80 -13.34
C PHE A 94 4.42 -33.46 -11.95
N PRO A 95 3.28 -34.02 -11.48
CA PRO A 95 3.21 -34.71 -10.20
C PRO A 95 3.90 -36.08 -10.28
N ASN A 96 5.23 -36.08 -10.30
CA ASN A 96 6.06 -37.28 -10.25
C ASN A 96 6.75 -37.36 -8.88
N GLY A 97 6.83 -38.57 -8.30
CA GLY A 97 7.51 -38.82 -7.03
C GLY A 97 8.98 -38.38 -7.05
N ASN A 98 9.69 -38.62 -8.16
CA ASN A 98 11.09 -38.22 -8.30
C ASN A 98 11.25 -36.69 -8.34
N ILE A 99 10.38 -36.00 -9.08
CA ILE A 99 10.35 -34.53 -9.14
C ILE A 99 10.04 -33.96 -7.76
N SER A 100 9.09 -34.56 -7.05
CA SER A 100 8.71 -34.16 -5.69
C SER A 100 9.86 -34.34 -4.70
N LEU A 101 10.68 -35.38 -4.85
CA LEU A 101 11.89 -35.58 -4.04
C LEU A 101 12.96 -34.53 -4.34
N TYR A 102 13.33 -34.33 -5.61
CA TYR A 102 14.43 -33.44 -6.01
C TYR A 102 14.13 -31.95 -5.75
N LEU A 103 12.87 -31.55 -5.87
CA LEU A 103 12.44 -30.18 -5.63
C LEU A 103 12.00 -29.93 -4.18
N ALA A 104 12.15 -30.93 -3.30
CA ALA A 104 11.76 -30.86 -1.90
C ALA A 104 10.30 -30.41 -1.73
N ASN A 105 9.36 -31.17 -2.29
CA ASN A 105 7.94 -30.93 -2.08
C ASN A 105 7.59 -31.13 -0.60
N ILE A 106 7.03 -30.10 0.03
CA ILE A 106 6.58 -30.10 1.43
C ILE A 106 5.65 -31.27 1.76
N ARG A 107 4.94 -31.85 0.78
CA ARG A 107 4.08 -33.02 0.97
C ARG A 107 4.54 -34.21 0.13
N TYR A 108 5.85 -34.44 0.10
CA TYR A 108 6.45 -35.65 -0.44
C TYR A 108 5.76 -36.91 0.10
N LYS A 109 5.46 -37.87 -0.79
CA LYS A 109 4.69 -39.11 -0.51
C LYS A 109 3.24 -38.94 -0.04
N SER A 110 2.61 -37.78 -0.25
CA SER A 110 1.17 -37.64 0.01
C SER A 110 0.32 -38.15 -1.15
N ASP A 111 -0.73 -38.94 -0.85
CA ASP A 111 -1.68 -39.45 -1.84
C ASP A 111 -2.66 -38.38 -2.37
N LYS A 112 -2.74 -37.23 -1.69
CA LYS A 112 -3.64 -36.14 -2.08
C LYS A 112 -2.92 -35.20 -3.05
N SER A 113 -3.56 -34.90 -4.18
CA SER A 113 -3.12 -33.81 -5.07
C SER A 113 -3.09 -32.50 -4.28
N ASP A 114 -2.01 -31.73 -4.37
CA ASP A 114 -1.84 -30.41 -3.74
C ASP A 114 -1.89 -29.25 -4.74
N ALA A 115 -2.35 -29.52 -5.97
CA ALA A 115 -2.32 -28.57 -7.07
C ALA A 115 -3.03 -27.25 -6.73
N ALA A 116 -4.11 -27.29 -5.94
CA ALA A 116 -4.85 -26.09 -5.52
C ALA A 116 -3.98 -25.16 -4.64
N ILE A 117 -3.24 -25.72 -3.67
CA ILE A 117 -2.37 -24.95 -2.77
C ILE A 117 -1.23 -24.34 -3.57
N PHE A 118 -0.60 -25.12 -4.43
CA PHE A 118 0.48 -24.63 -5.29
C PHE A 118 0.00 -23.56 -6.26
N THR A 119 -1.24 -23.65 -6.75
CA THR A 119 -1.84 -22.60 -7.59
C THR A 119 -1.98 -21.27 -6.84
N VAL A 120 -2.42 -21.29 -5.57
CA VAL A 120 -2.44 -20.08 -4.72
C VAL A 120 -1.04 -19.50 -4.58
N VAL A 121 -0.07 -20.34 -4.23
CA VAL A 121 1.30 -19.90 -3.98
C VAL A 121 1.93 -19.32 -5.26
N LEU A 122 1.67 -19.93 -6.42
CA LEU A 122 2.13 -19.46 -7.73
C LEU A 122 1.55 -18.08 -8.04
N PHE A 123 0.23 -17.94 -7.95
CA PHE A 123 -0.45 -16.68 -8.25
C PHE A 123 -0.03 -15.57 -7.27
N ALA A 124 0.10 -15.88 -5.98
CA ALA A 124 0.60 -14.97 -4.96
C ALA A 124 2.04 -14.50 -5.28
N SER A 125 2.93 -15.43 -5.62
CA SER A 125 4.33 -15.14 -5.89
C SER A 125 4.50 -14.23 -7.10
N ILE A 126 3.78 -14.52 -8.19
CA ILE A 126 3.77 -13.69 -9.40
C ILE A 126 3.20 -12.30 -9.09
N SER A 127 2.07 -12.23 -8.36
CA SER A 127 1.44 -10.96 -7.99
C SER A 127 2.36 -10.07 -7.16
N CYS A 128 2.97 -10.62 -6.13
CA CYS A 128 3.94 -9.91 -5.28
C CYS A 128 5.18 -9.47 -6.05
N LEU A 129 5.68 -10.30 -6.97
CA LEU A 129 6.82 -9.96 -7.82
C LEU A 129 6.49 -8.78 -8.74
N LEU A 130 5.32 -8.79 -9.37
CA LEU A 130 4.86 -7.69 -10.24
C LEU A 130 4.73 -6.37 -9.45
N ILE A 131 4.11 -6.41 -8.27
CA ILE A 131 3.99 -5.22 -7.39
C ILE A 131 5.38 -4.69 -7.03
N ARG A 132 6.30 -5.56 -6.63
CA ARG A 132 7.68 -5.21 -6.28
C ARG A 132 8.41 -4.55 -7.46
N GLU A 133 8.47 -5.21 -8.61
CA GLU A 133 9.21 -4.70 -9.77
C GLU A 133 8.60 -3.40 -10.30
N TYR A 134 7.27 -3.31 -10.30
CA TYR A 134 6.59 -2.09 -10.73
C TYR A 134 6.86 -0.93 -9.76
N PHE A 135 6.89 -1.17 -8.44
CA PHE A 135 7.31 -0.16 -7.47
C PHE A 135 8.76 0.30 -7.70
N LEU A 136 9.69 -0.63 -7.98
CA LEU A 136 11.08 -0.27 -8.32
C LEU A 136 11.15 0.56 -9.62
N ILE A 137 10.28 0.31 -10.61
CA ILE A 137 10.19 1.13 -11.82
C ILE A 137 9.70 2.55 -11.51
N ILE A 138 8.69 2.68 -10.67
CA ILE A 138 8.17 3.99 -10.21
C ILE A 138 9.25 4.75 -9.45
N GLU A 139 9.94 4.03 -8.57
CA GLU A 139 11.10 4.53 -7.85
C GLU A 139 12.21 4.93 -8.82
N ARG A 140 12.38 4.32 -9.99
CA ARG A 140 13.34 4.82 -11.00
C ARG A 140 12.82 6.05 -11.76
N ARG A 141 11.52 6.12 -12.03
CA ARG A 141 10.86 7.16 -12.86
C ARG A 141 10.53 8.46 -12.14
N ASN A 142 10.88 8.59 -10.86
CA ASN A 142 10.64 9.79 -10.04
C ASN A 142 9.18 10.21 -9.98
N VAL A 143 8.27 9.24 -9.85
CA VAL A 143 6.84 9.56 -9.73
C VAL A 143 6.60 10.35 -8.44
N PHE A 144 6.90 9.78 -7.27
CA PHE A 144 6.61 10.35 -5.94
C PHE A 144 7.58 11.45 -5.45
N ARG A 145 8.27 12.14 -6.37
CA ARG A 145 9.38 13.08 -6.05
C ARG A 145 9.04 14.06 -4.93
N TYR A 146 7.88 14.73 -5.01
CA TYR A 146 7.55 15.82 -4.09
C TYR A 146 7.31 15.32 -2.65
N ASN A 147 6.45 14.31 -2.48
CA ASN A 147 6.08 13.79 -1.16
C ASN A 147 7.31 13.17 -0.46
N PHE A 148 8.15 12.45 -1.22
CA PHE A 148 9.38 11.86 -0.65
C PHE A 148 10.45 12.90 -0.33
N THR A 149 10.49 14.05 -1.04
CA THR A 149 11.38 15.17 -0.66
C THR A 149 11.05 15.68 0.73
N ILE A 150 9.76 15.82 1.04
CA ILE A 150 9.30 16.32 2.33
C ILE A 150 9.67 15.34 3.45
N TYR A 151 9.45 14.04 3.24
CA TYR A 151 9.88 13.02 4.21
C TYR A 151 11.40 12.95 4.39
N HIS A 152 12.17 13.15 3.32
CA HIS A 152 13.62 13.25 3.42
C HIS A 152 14.07 14.47 4.24
N CYS A 153 13.46 15.64 4.02
CA CYS A 153 13.75 16.83 4.81
C CYS A 153 13.34 16.65 6.29
N LEU A 154 12.25 15.91 6.56
CA LEU A 154 11.83 15.50 7.91
C LEU A 154 12.87 14.61 8.60
N ILE A 155 13.40 13.61 7.90
CA ILE A 155 14.42 12.68 8.43
C ILE A 155 15.73 13.40 8.79
N ASN A 156 16.06 14.47 8.06
CA ASN A 156 17.30 15.25 8.26
C ASN A 156 17.10 16.48 9.14
N ASN A 157 15.95 16.62 9.81
CA ASN A 157 15.62 17.74 10.70
C ASN A 157 15.73 19.14 10.06
N HIS A 158 15.56 19.26 8.74
CA HIS A 158 15.64 20.55 8.03
C HIS A 158 14.30 21.31 8.09
N LEU A 159 13.89 21.68 9.31
CA LEU A 159 12.61 22.38 9.61
C LEU A 159 12.36 23.61 8.73
N LYS A 160 13.36 24.46 8.51
CA LYS A 160 13.25 25.68 7.70
C LYS A 160 13.04 25.39 6.20
N GLN A 161 13.44 24.21 5.72
CA GLN A 161 13.33 23.80 4.32
C GLN A 161 12.06 22.98 4.04
N CYS A 162 11.47 22.35 5.06
CA CYS A 162 10.19 21.64 4.99
C CYS A 162 9.02 22.63 4.79
N LYS A 163 8.82 23.11 3.56
CA LYS A 163 7.59 23.84 3.19
C LYS A 163 6.44 22.85 3.03
N LEU A 164 5.89 22.39 4.16
CA LEU A 164 4.75 21.45 4.21
C LEU A 164 3.49 21.98 3.52
N LYS A 165 3.37 23.31 3.38
CA LYS A 165 2.18 24.01 2.85
C LYS A 165 0.90 23.60 3.59
N LEU A 166 1.02 23.24 4.87
CA LEU A 166 -0.08 22.89 5.77
C LEU A 166 -0.50 24.09 6.61
N PHE A 167 -1.77 24.14 6.98
CA PHE A 167 -2.33 25.10 7.90
C PHE A 167 -1.78 24.83 9.31
N PRO A 168 -1.44 25.84 10.11
CA PRO A 168 -0.72 25.65 11.38
C PRO A 168 -1.36 24.62 12.33
N THR A 169 -2.69 24.60 12.43
CA THR A 169 -3.43 23.66 13.30
C THR A 169 -3.35 22.20 12.85
N LEU A 170 -2.95 21.93 11.61
CA LEU A 170 -2.83 20.58 11.05
C LEU A 170 -1.40 20.02 11.08
N VAL A 171 -0.40 20.84 11.45
CA VAL A 171 1.01 20.42 11.43
C VAL A 171 1.30 19.35 12.49
N GLU A 172 0.88 19.58 13.73
CA GLU A 172 1.04 18.63 14.82
C GLU A 172 0.30 17.28 14.58
N PRO A 173 -1.01 17.25 14.23
CA PRO A 173 -1.69 15.98 13.97
C PRO A 173 -1.13 15.25 12.75
N PHE A 174 -0.62 15.98 11.74
CA PHE A 174 0.10 15.38 10.63
C PHE A 174 1.33 14.62 11.11
N TYR A 175 2.20 15.23 11.92
CA TYR A 175 3.39 14.54 12.44
C TYR A 175 3.04 13.31 13.26
N ARG A 176 2.04 13.40 14.15
CA ARG A 176 1.57 12.25 14.93
C ARG A 176 1.09 11.12 14.02
N THR A 177 0.30 11.44 13.00
CA THR A 177 -0.20 10.43 12.05
C THR A 177 0.94 9.78 11.26
N VAL A 178 1.91 10.56 10.80
CA VAL A 178 3.10 10.06 10.10
C VAL A 178 3.92 9.14 10.99
N THR A 179 4.14 9.50 12.26
CA THR A 179 4.81 8.65 13.24
C THR A 179 4.08 7.33 13.39
N SER A 180 2.76 7.37 13.60
CA SER A 180 1.95 6.16 13.78
C SER A 180 2.01 5.23 12.58
N ILE A 181 1.85 5.77 11.37
CA ILE A 181 1.91 4.98 10.14
C ILE A 181 3.30 4.40 9.93
N SER A 182 4.36 5.16 10.20
CA SER A 182 5.75 4.70 10.03
C SER A 182 6.10 3.58 10.99
N ILE A 183 5.67 3.67 12.25
CA ILE A 183 5.86 2.62 13.27
C ILE A 183 5.10 1.36 12.86
N LEU A 184 3.82 1.50 12.48
CA LEU A 184 2.98 0.37 12.06
C LEU A 184 3.55 -0.31 10.81
N ALA A 185 3.97 0.48 9.81
CA ALA A 185 4.60 -0.04 8.61
C ALA A 185 5.91 -0.77 8.92
N TYR A 186 6.75 -0.23 9.81
CA TYR A 186 7.97 -0.89 10.28
C TYR A 186 7.67 -2.23 10.95
N GLN A 187 6.72 -2.25 11.89
CA GLN A 187 6.36 -3.46 12.64
C GLN A 187 5.77 -4.54 11.75
N LEU A 188 4.84 -4.18 10.86
CA LEU A 188 4.24 -5.12 9.91
C LEU A 188 5.28 -5.69 8.94
N THR A 189 6.20 -4.83 8.47
CA THR A 189 7.26 -5.26 7.56
C THR A 189 8.21 -6.23 8.26
N LEU A 190 8.66 -5.89 9.48
CA LEU A 190 9.54 -6.74 10.28
C LEU A 190 8.86 -8.05 10.66
N SER A 191 7.65 -8.01 11.21
CA SER A 191 6.91 -9.19 11.65
C SER A 191 6.62 -10.11 10.48
N ALA A 192 6.13 -9.60 9.35
CA ALA A 192 5.87 -10.43 8.18
C ALA A 192 7.14 -11.07 7.62
N THR A 193 8.27 -10.37 7.63
CA THR A 193 9.55 -10.91 7.15
C THR A 193 10.02 -12.05 8.04
N ILE A 194 10.02 -11.83 9.37
CA ILE A 194 10.42 -12.85 10.35
C ILE A 194 9.46 -14.03 10.31
N SER A 195 8.15 -13.79 10.31
CA SER A 195 7.13 -14.84 10.25
C SER A 195 7.21 -15.65 8.97
N CYS A 196 7.42 -15.03 7.80
CA CYS A 196 7.58 -15.78 6.55
C CYS A 196 8.84 -16.65 6.56
N PHE A 197 9.94 -16.14 7.12
CA PHE A 197 11.17 -16.90 7.28
C PHE A 197 10.96 -18.10 8.23
N THR A 198 10.44 -17.86 9.44
CA THR A 198 10.25 -18.90 10.45
C THR A 198 9.21 -19.93 10.00
N CYS A 199 8.07 -19.51 9.44
CA CYS A 199 7.06 -20.44 8.93
C CYS A 199 7.63 -21.32 7.83
N ASN A 200 8.42 -20.78 6.89
CA ASN A 200 9.03 -21.59 5.83
C ASN A 200 9.92 -22.69 6.42
N VAL A 201 10.82 -22.30 7.33
CA VAL A 201 11.74 -23.23 8.00
C VAL A 201 10.97 -24.30 8.79
N LEU A 202 9.99 -23.90 9.59
CA LEU A 202 9.20 -24.82 10.41
C LEU A 202 8.40 -25.81 9.56
N ILE A 203 7.83 -25.39 8.43
CA ILE A 203 7.06 -26.28 7.55
C ILE A 203 7.90 -27.48 7.06
N TYR A 204 9.19 -27.28 6.79
CA TYR A 204 10.07 -28.40 6.41
C TYR A 204 10.48 -29.25 7.60
N PHE A 205 10.76 -28.65 8.75
CA PHE A 205 11.15 -29.40 9.95
C PHE A 205 10.01 -30.21 10.57
N PHE A 206 8.76 -29.76 10.46
CA PHE A 206 7.59 -30.52 10.92
C PHE A 206 7.12 -31.59 9.93
N ASN A 207 7.83 -31.79 8.81
CA ASN A 207 7.50 -32.86 7.88
C ASN A 207 8.20 -34.15 8.33
N ASP A 208 7.44 -35.19 8.65
CA ASP A 208 7.96 -36.49 9.09
C ASP A 208 8.96 -37.10 8.08
N ASN A 209 8.78 -36.84 6.78
CA ASN A 209 9.69 -37.32 5.75
C ASN A 209 11.08 -36.70 5.80
N PHE A 210 11.22 -35.52 6.43
CA PHE A 210 12.51 -34.86 6.60
C PHE A 210 13.48 -35.71 7.44
N TYR A 211 12.96 -36.47 8.40
CA TYR A 211 13.76 -37.30 9.28
C TYR A 211 13.89 -38.75 8.80
N SER A 212 12.96 -39.24 7.97
CA SER A 212 12.96 -40.63 7.49
C SER A 212 13.77 -40.86 6.21
N ASP A 213 13.86 -39.88 5.31
CA ASP A 213 14.54 -40.02 4.01
C ASP A 213 15.75 -39.07 3.90
N ASN A 214 16.95 -39.67 3.91
CA ASN A 214 18.22 -38.95 3.86
C ASN A 214 18.37 -38.11 2.59
N VAL A 215 17.86 -38.59 1.45
CA VAL A 215 18.01 -37.91 0.16
C VAL A 215 17.08 -36.69 0.14
N TYR A 216 15.82 -36.88 0.55
CA TYR A 216 14.86 -35.79 0.69
C TYR A 216 15.36 -34.70 1.65
N ARG A 217 16.00 -35.09 2.77
CA ARG A 217 16.59 -34.14 3.73
C ARG A 217 17.65 -33.24 3.09
N ILE A 218 18.54 -33.77 2.27
CA ILE A 218 19.58 -32.99 1.58
C ILE A 218 18.94 -31.95 0.65
N PHE A 219 17.94 -32.36 -0.15
CA PHE A 219 17.23 -31.43 -1.03
C PHE A 219 16.44 -30.38 -0.25
N CYS A 220 15.81 -30.73 0.88
CA CYS A 220 15.16 -29.75 1.75
C CYS A 220 16.15 -28.70 2.26
N LEU A 221 17.30 -29.12 2.78
CA LEU A 221 18.33 -28.21 3.28
C LEU A 221 18.88 -27.27 2.18
N LEU A 222 18.93 -27.73 0.93
CA LEU A 222 19.32 -26.90 -0.22
C LEU A 222 18.24 -25.86 -0.56
N TRP A 223 16.96 -26.26 -0.51
CA TRP A 223 15.84 -25.41 -0.93
C TRP A 223 15.32 -24.46 0.14
N ILE A 224 15.47 -24.77 1.43
CA ILE A 224 14.99 -23.94 2.55
C ILE A 224 15.54 -22.51 2.47
N PRO A 225 16.85 -22.25 2.27
CA PRO A 225 17.37 -20.89 2.16
C PRO A 225 16.77 -20.13 0.99
N ALA A 226 16.68 -20.76 -0.19
CA ALA A 226 16.13 -20.13 -1.39
C ALA A 226 14.64 -19.81 -1.23
N ALA A 227 13.85 -20.73 -0.69
CA ALA A 227 12.44 -20.51 -0.43
C ALA A 227 12.24 -19.41 0.63
N SER A 228 12.99 -19.47 1.74
CA SER A 228 12.95 -18.47 2.80
C SER A 228 13.27 -17.05 2.29
N ILE A 229 14.32 -16.89 1.48
CA ILE A 229 14.67 -15.61 0.85
C ILE A 229 13.52 -15.13 -0.05
N THR A 230 12.93 -16.03 -0.84
CA THR A 230 11.79 -15.70 -1.72
C THR A 230 10.61 -15.15 -0.93
N PHE A 231 10.09 -15.89 0.04
CA PHE A 231 8.89 -15.48 0.79
C PHE A 231 9.16 -14.26 1.66
N ALA A 232 10.30 -14.20 2.35
CA ALA A 232 10.66 -13.06 3.18
C ALA A 232 10.82 -11.79 2.32
N SER A 233 11.48 -11.86 1.17
CA SER A 233 11.67 -10.69 0.30
C SER A 233 10.37 -10.21 -0.35
N LEU A 234 9.48 -11.13 -0.77
CA LEU A 234 8.18 -10.77 -1.34
C LEU A 234 7.26 -10.14 -0.30
N ALA A 235 7.13 -10.74 0.89
CA ALA A 235 6.31 -10.20 1.98
C ALA A 235 6.80 -8.81 2.41
N ASN A 236 8.11 -8.69 2.60
CA ASN A 236 8.76 -7.41 2.91
C ASN A 236 8.47 -6.34 1.85
N SER A 237 8.56 -6.72 0.56
CA SER A 237 8.32 -5.78 -0.54
C SER A 237 6.88 -5.28 -0.56
N VAL A 238 5.89 -6.15 -0.41
CA VAL A 238 4.47 -5.75 -0.40
C VAL A 238 4.18 -4.82 0.78
N ASN A 239 4.65 -5.16 1.99
CA ASN A 239 4.43 -4.33 3.18
C ASN A 239 5.15 -2.98 3.09
N SER A 240 6.36 -2.96 2.53
CA SER A 240 7.11 -1.72 2.28
C SER A 240 6.35 -0.81 1.33
N VAL A 241 5.86 -1.36 0.20
CA VAL A 241 5.05 -0.61 -0.78
C VAL A 241 3.78 -0.06 -0.13
N ALA A 242 3.08 -0.88 0.66
CA ALA A 242 1.89 -0.44 1.39
C ALA A 242 2.22 0.71 2.37
N GLY A 243 3.33 0.64 3.10
CA GLY A 243 3.79 1.70 4.00
C GLY A 243 4.08 3.01 3.27
N TYR A 244 4.79 2.96 2.14
CA TYR A 244 5.05 4.15 1.31
C TYR A 244 3.77 4.76 0.74
N LEU A 245 2.83 3.94 0.27
CA LEU A 245 1.53 4.40 -0.23
C LEU A 245 0.68 5.02 0.89
N ALA A 246 0.68 4.44 2.09
CA ALA A 246 -0.05 4.98 3.24
C ALA A 246 0.47 6.37 3.63
N LEU A 247 1.80 6.56 3.65
CA LEU A 247 2.40 7.88 3.87
C LEU A 247 2.01 8.86 2.77
N HIS A 248 2.09 8.44 1.51
CA HIS A 248 1.70 9.27 0.36
C HIS A 248 0.25 9.76 0.45
N ILE A 249 -0.71 8.85 0.68
CA ILE A 249 -2.14 9.16 0.84
C ILE A 249 -2.37 10.10 2.03
N THR A 250 -1.68 9.85 3.14
CA THR A 250 -1.80 10.67 4.36
C THR A 250 -1.41 12.11 4.09
N PHE A 251 -0.28 12.34 3.42
CA PHE A 251 0.16 13.68 3.08
C PHE A 251 -0.85 14.41 2.20
N ASP A 252 -1.36 13.76 1.16
CA ASP A 252 -2.34 14.37 0.25
C ASP A 252 -3.66 14.70 0.95
N LEU A 253 -4.14 13.84 1.86
CA LEU A 253 -5.33 14.10 2.68
C LEU A 253 -5.16 15.35 3.56
N TYR A 254 -4.04 15.47 4.27
CA TYR A 254 -3.76 16.64 5.11
C TYR A 254 -3.61 17.92 4.29
N ARG A 255 -3.07 17.85 3.07
CA ARG A 255 -3.00 19.00 2.18
C ARG A 255 -4.37 19.49 1.73
N VAL A 256 -5.27 18.60 1.35
CA VAL A 256 -6.63 19.02 0.95
C VAL A 256 -7.38 19.61 2.14
N GLN A 257 -7.26 19.01 3.33
CA GLN A 257 -7.80 19.58 4.56
C GLN A 257 -7.22 20.98 4.85
N SER A 258 -5.92 21.16 4.62
CA SER A 258 -5.27 22.46 4.76
C SER A 258 -5.82 23.49 3.78
N MET A 259 -6.01 23.13 2.50
CA MET A 259 -6.57 24.05 1.50
C MET A 259 -7.96 24.52 1.93
N LYS A 260 -8.78 23.61 2.46
CA LYS A 260 -10.11 23.94 3.01
C LYS A 260 -10.03 24.93 4.17
N LEU A 261 -9.10 24.74 5.10
CA LEU A 261 -8.91 25.67 6.22
C LEU A 261 -8.43 27.04 5.75
N TRP A 262 -7.54 27.09 4.75
CA TRP A 262 -7.12 28.35 4.13
C TRP A 262 -8.28 29.09 3.47
N VAL A 263 -9.16 28.40 2.75
CA VAL A 263 -10.36 29.02 2.16
C VAL A 263 -11.35 29.49 3.23
N LYS A 264 -11.51 28.73 4.31
CA LYS A 264 -12.35 29.13 5.45
C LYS A 264 -11.78 30.37 6.15
N TYR A 265 -10.46 30.44 6.31
CA TYR A 265 -9.75 31.59 6.86
C TYR A 265 -9.99 32.84 6.01
N LEU A 266 -9.87 32.73 4.68
CA LEU A 266 -10.20 33.81 3.74
C LEU A 266 -11.66 34.29 3.83
N ARG A 267 -12.59 33.41 4.24
CA ARG A 267 -14.00 33.76 4.41
C ARG A 267 -14.28 34.45 5.74
N ASN A 268 -13.69 33.93 6.82
CA ASN A 268 -14.01 34.32 8.18
C ASN A 268 -13.22 35.55 8.63
N GLU A 269 -12.00 35.73 8.17
CA GLU A 269 -11.26 36.95 8.41
C GLU A 269 -11.59 37.96 7.32
N HIS A 270 -11.99 39.18 7.71
CA HIS A 270 -12.02 40.35 6.84
C HIS A 270 -10.58 40.79 6.47
N THR A 271 -9.73 39.85 6.05
CA THR A 271 -8.44 40.17 5.44
C THR A 271 -8.73 40.83 4.10
N LYS A 272 -8.95 42.15 4.14
CA LYS A 272 -9.02 43.02 2.96
C LYS A 272 -7.65 43.15 2.27
N ASP A 273 -6.60 42.61 2.87
CA ASP A 273 -5.27 42.58 2.26
C ASP A 273 -5.23 41.60 1.08
N THR A 274 -5.34 42.20 -0.11
CA THR A 274 -5.26 41.55 -1.40
C THR A 274 -3.96 40.76 -1.61
N ARG A 275 -2.86 41.13 -0.94
CA ARG A 275 -1.58 40.38 -1.01
C ARG A 275 -1.68 39.04 -0.30
N VAL A 276 -2.29 39.01 0.88
CA VAL A 276 -2.52 37.78 1.65
C VAL A 276 -3.48 36.85 0.89
N GLN A 277 -4.56 37.39 0.34
CA GLN A 277 -5.52 36.63 -0.48
C GLN A 277 -4.84 36.00 -1.72
N SER A 278 -4.08 36.80 -2.48
CA SER A 278 -3.36 36.35 -3.67
C SER A 278 -2.32 35.27 -3.34
N LYS A 279 -1.62 35.40 -2.20
CA LYS A 279 -0.65 34.42 -1.71
C LYS A 279 -1.33 33.10 -1.34
N ILE A 280 -2.46 33.14 -0.64
CA ILE A 280 -3.22 31.92 -0.30
C ILE A 280 -3.73 31.21 -1.56
N MET A 281 -4.30 31.94 -2.53
CA MET A 281 -4.74 31.33 -3.79
C MET A 281 -3.56 30.71 -4.56
N SER A 282 -2.42 31.39 -4.61
CA SER A 282 -1.21 30.84 -5.25
C SER A 282 -0.69 29.56 -4.56
N LEU A 283 -0.84 29.46 -3.23
CA LEU A 283 -0.50 28.26 -2.48
C LEU A 283 -1.42 27.11 -2.85
N ILE A 284 -2.73 27.36 -2.93
CA ILE A 284 -3.73 26.34 -3.32
C ILE A 284 -3.45 25.85 -4.75
N ILE A 285 -3.24 26.76 -5.71
CA ILE A 285 -2.91 26.41 -7.10
C ILE A 285 -1.61 25.60 -7.16
N SER A 286 -0.57 26.01 -6.43
CA SER A 286 0.68 25.24 -6.35
C SER A 286 0.46 23.83 -5.81
N CYS A 287 -0.43 23.67 -4.82
CA CYS A 287 -0.76 22.34 -4.30
C CYS A 287 -1.54 21.48 -5.29
N LEU A 288 -2.49 22.05 -6.01
CA LEU A 288 -3.26 21.34 -7.04
C LEU A 288 -2.36 20.94 -8.22
N ASN A 289 -1.47 21.82 -8.68
CA ASN A 289 -0.47 21.51 -9.71
C ASN A 289 0.38 20.28 -9.36
N GLU A 290 0.85 20.21 -8.12
CA GLU A 290 1.64 19.07 -7.65
C GLU A 290 0.79 17.80 -7.56
N TYR A 291 -0.46 17.91 -7.10
CA TYR A 291 -1.39 16.79 -7.07
C TYR A 291 -1.69 16.25 -8.47
N ASP A 292 -2.01 17.11 -9.43
CA ASP A 292 -2.33 16.72 -10.82
C ASP A 292 -1.15 15.98 -11.47
N TYR A 293 0.07 16.48 -11.22
CA TYR A 293 1.30 15.86 -11.70
C TYR A 293 1.51 14.46 -11.10
N GLN A 294 1.25 14.29 -9.80
CA GLN A 294 1.37 13.00 -9.12
C GLN A 294 0.28 12.03 -9.55
N SER A 295 -0.99 12.45 -9.53
CA SER A 295 -2.15 11.63 -9.87
C SER A 295 -2.03 11.02 -11.26
N LYS A 296 -1.63 11.80 -12.28
CA LYS A 296 -1.42 11.30 -13.66
C LYS A 296 -0.42 10.14 -13.74
N ARG A 297 0.63 10.16 -12.90
CA ARG A 297 1.68 9.15 -12.90
C ARG A 297 1.36 7.94 -12.03
N VAL A 298 0.62 8.14 -10.94
CA VAL A 298 0.20 7.09 -9.99
C VAL A 298 -1.03 6.34 -10.50
N ARG A 299 -1.82 6.93 -11.40
CA ARG A 299 -3.04 6.34 -11.96
C ARG A 299 -2.91 4.89 -12.40
N LYS A 300 -1.90 4.62 -13.24
CA LYS A 300 -1.64 3.27 -13.77
C LYS A 300 -1.22 2.29 -12.68
N LEU A 301 -0.45 2.76 -11.68
CA LEU A 301 -0.08 1.96 -10.51
C LEU A 301 -1.31 1.55 -9.71
N ALA A 302 -2.15 2.54 -9.37
CA ALA A 302 -3.32 2.32 -8.55
C ALA A 302 -4.25 1.30 -9.22
N PHE A 303 -4.45 1.40 -10.54
CA PHE A 303 -5.25 0.44 -11.28
C PHE A 303 -4.68 -0.98 -11.25
N ILE A 304 -3.41 -1.17 -11.65
CA ILE A 304 -2.77 -2.49 -11.66
C ILE A 304 -2.76 -3.09 -10.25
N GLY A 305 -2.39 -2.29 -9.24
CA GLY A 305 -2.35 -2.74 -7.85
C GLY A 305 -3.72 -3.18 -7.34
N MET A 306 -4.76 -2.37 -7.57
CA MET A 306 -6.13 -2.69 -7.18
C MET A 306 -6.65 -3.96 -7.87
N PHE A 307 -6.41 -4.08 -9.18
CA PHE A 307 -6.83 -5.25 -9.96
C PHE A 307 -6.15 -6.53 -9.47
N MET A 308 -4.82 -6.50 -9.29
CA MET A 308 -4.06 -7.66 -8.80
C MET A 308 -4.51 -8.08 -7.40
N PHE A 309 -4.75 -7.11 -6.52
CA PHE A 309 -5.22 -7.36 -5.17
C PHE A 309 -6.62 -7.98 -5.16
N PHE A 310 -7.53 -7.46 -5.99
CA PHE A 310 -8.88 -8.01 -6.17
C PHE A 310 -8.87 -9.45 -6.70
N MET A 311 -8.08 -9.72 -7.74
CA MET A 311 -7.96 -11.07 -8.30
C MET A 311 -7.39 -12.04 -7.26
N MET A 312 -6.41 -11.61 -6.48
CA MET A 312 -5.85 -12.41 -5.39
C MET A 312 -6.88 -12.70 -4.29
N THR A 313 -7.65 -11.70 -3.87
CA THR A 313 -8.73 -11.87 -2.89
C THR A 313 -9.77 -12.88 -3.36
N ASN A 314 -10.23 -12.75 -4.61
CA ASN A 314 -11.18 -13.68 -5.20
C ASN A 314 -10.61 -15.09 -5.27
N LEU A 315 -9.37 -15.25 -5.69
CA LEU A 315 -8.69 -16.53 -5.77
C LEU A 315 -8.58 -17.19 -4.38
N LEU A 316 -8.20 -16.44 -3.34
CA LEU A 316 -8.10 -16.94 -1.96
C LEU A 316 -9.45 -17.45 -1.45
N LEU A 317 -10.51 -16.67 -1.62
CA LEU A 317 -11.85 -17.08 -1.18
C LEU A 317 -12.40 -18.23 -2.02
N PHE A 318 -12.22 -18.19 -3.33
CA PHE A 318 -12.63 -19.26 -4.24
C PHE A 318 -11.98 -20.59 -3.85
N ILE A 319 -10.65 -20.59 -3.68
CA ILE A 319 -9.91 -21.78 -3.30
C ILE A 319 -10.31 -22.23 -1.90
N SER A 320 -10.58 -21.33 -0.96
CA SER A 320 -11.11 -21.73 0.36
C SER A 320 -12.48 -22.42 0.29
N GLY A 321 -13.29 -22.14 -0.72
CA GLY A 321 -14.56 -22.83 -0.99
C GLY A 321 -14.35 -24.26 -1.50
N ILE A 322 -13.37 -24.47 -2.38
CA ILE A 322 -13.03 -25.78 -2.97
C ILE A 322 -12.23 -26.64 -1.99
N VAL A 323 -11.34 -26.03 -1.20
CA VAL A 323 -10.34 -26.70 -0.36
C VAL A 323 -10.92 -27.27 0.95
N LYS A 324 -12.25 -27.29 1.11
CA LYS A 324 -12.93 -28.02 2.20
C LYS A 324 -12.39 -29.45 2.39
N SER A 325 -11.86 -30.07 1.34
CA SER A 325 -11.32 -31.44 1.32
C SER A 325 -9.90 -31.61 1.91
N TYR A 326 -9.15 -30.54 2.22
CA TYR A 326 -7.74 -30.63 2.63
C TYR A 326 -7.53 -30.53 4.14
N SER A 327 -7.89 -29.39 4.75
CA SER A 327 -7.77 -29.15 6.19
C SER A 327 -8.60 -27.93 6.58
N GLN A 328 -9.37 -28.05 7.68
CA GLN A 328 -10.20 -26.96 8.20
C GLN A 328 -9.35 -25.74 8.61
N ALA A 329 -8.16 -25.96 9.18
CA ALA A 329 -7.27 -24.87 9.60
C ALA A 329 -6.79 -24.04 8.40
N PHE A 330 -6.39 -24.71 7.31
CA PHE A 330 -5.93 -24.03 6.09
C PHE A 330 -7.08 -23.29 5.39
N GLN A 331 -8.27 -23.87 5.39
CA GLN A 331 -9.47 -23.18 4.90
C GLN A 331 -9.75 -21.89 5.67
N ILE A 332 -9.77 -21.96 7.01
CA ILE A 332 -10.00 -20.78 7.87
C ILE A 332 -8.93 -19.71 7.59
N PHE A 333 -7.67 -20.13 7.42
CA PHE A 333 -6.57 -19.22 7.10
C PHE A 333 -6.79 -18.50 5.75
N LEU A 334 -7.18 -19.21 4.69
CA LEU A 334 -7.48 -18.60 3.39
C LEU A 334 -8.69 -17.67 3.46
N ILE A 335 -9.75 -18.04 4.20
CA ILE A 335 -10.91 -17.17 4.44
C ILE A 335 -10.47 -15.90 5.16
N PHE A 336 -9.64 -16.01 6.18
CA PHE A 336 -9.12 -14.88 6.93
C PHE A 336 -8.27 -13.94 6.05
N LEU A 337 -7.36 -14.48 5.25
CA LEU A 337 -6.56 -13.69 4.30
C LEU A 337 -7.43 -13.02 3.23
N GLY A 338 -8.38 -13.74 2.64
CA GLY A 338 -9.33 -13.20 1.68
C GLY A 338 -10.17 -12.09 2.31
N SER A 339 -10.76 -12.32 3.48
CA SER A 339 -11.62 -11.33 4.16
C SER A 339 -10.85 -10.09 4.60
N SER A 340 -9.64 -10.26 5.17
CA SER A 340 -8.80 -9.13 5.56
C SER A 340 -8.37 -8.30 4.35
N SER A 341 -8.08 -8.94 3.21
CA SER A 341 -7.78 -8.23 1.97
C SER A 341 -8.97 -7.37 1.49
N ILE A 342 -10.22 -7.87 1.53
CA ILE A 342 -11.41 -7.05 1.21
C ILE A 342 -11.45 -5.79 2.08
N ILE A 343 -11.25 -5.94 3.40
CA ILE A 343 -11.28 -4.81 4.34
C ILE A 343 -10.25 -3.74 3.94
N VAL A 344 -9.03 -4.16 3.55
CA VAL A 344 -7.98 -3.24 3.10
C VAL A 344 -8.42 -2.49 1.83
N VAL A 345 -8.97 -3.19 0.84
CA VAL A 345 -9.43 -2.56 -0.41
C VAL A 345 -10.54 -1.55 -0.14
N VAL A 346 -11.54 -1.93 0.67
CA VAL A 346 -12.65 -1.06 1.05
C VAL A 346 -12.14 0.18 1.77
N CYS A 347 -11.17 0.03 2.69
CA CYS A 347 -10.53 1.16 3.36
C CYS A 347 -9.81 2.10 2.39
N LEU A 348 -9.08 1.57 1.40
CA LEU A 348 -8.40 2.38 0.38
C LEU A 348 -9.39 3.11 -0.54
N CYS A 349 -10.42 2.42 -1.00
CA CYS A 349 -11.53 2.99 -1.78
C CYS A 349 -12.26 4.08 -0.97
N TYR A 350 -12.48 3.86 0.32
CA TYR A 350 -13.12 4.85 1.17
C TYR A 350 -12.22 6.07 1.42
N ALA A 351 -10.91 5.87 1.60
CA ALA A 351 -9.94 6.95 1.76
C ALA A 351 -9.88 7.85 0.50
N THR A 352 -9.83 7.24 -0.68
CA THR A 352 -9.85 7.95 -1.97
C THR A 352 -11.18 8.66 -2.22
N ALA A 353 -12.31 8.03 -1.90
CA ALA A 353 -13.62 8.68 -1.96
C ALA A 353 -13.76 9.84 -0.96
N THR A 354 -13.14 9.72 0.22
CA THR A 354 -13.09 10.80 1.22
C THR A 354 -12.25 11.97 0.71
N PHE A 355 -11.11 11.69 0.09
CA PHE A 355 -10.29 12.71 -0.57
C PHE A 355 -11.10 13.50 -1.62
N LEU A 356 -11.81 12.80 -2.50
CA LEU A 356 -12.67 13.43 -3.50
C LEU A 356 -13.79 14.27 -2.86
N SER A 357 -14.42 13.76 -1.80
CA SER A 357 -15.43 14.51 -1.05
C SER A 357 -14.87 15.77 -0.41
N GLN A 358 -13.62 15.75 0.08
CA GLN A 358 -12.97 16.95 0.61
C GLN A 358 -12.62 17.97 -0.48
N LEU A 359 -12.26 17.53 -1.69
CA LEU A 359 -12.10 18.41 -2.85
C LEU A 359 -13.43 19.07 -3.25
N ASN A 360 -14.53 18.32 -3.30
CA ASN A 360 -15.85 18.90 -3.58
C ASN A 360 -16.28 19.92 -2.50
N ASN A 361 -15.94 19.64 -1.23
CA ASN A 361 -16.15 20.62 -0.17
C ASN A 361 -15.30 21.88 -0.34
N LEU A 362 -14.05 21.74 -0.80
CA LEU A 362 -13.18 22.87 -1.12
C LEU A 362 -13.83 23.75 -2.21
N TYR A 363 -14.38 23.15 -3.27
CA TYR A 363 -15.15 23.84 -4.30
C TYR A 363 -16.28 24.67 -3.70
N HIS A 364 -17.13 24.05 -2.87
CA HIS A 364 -18.28 24.75 -2.26
C HIS A 364 -17.83 25.90 -1.35
N GLN A 365 -16.79 25.70 -0.53
CA GLN A 365 -16.28 26.76 0.36
C GLN A 365 -15.70 27.91 -0.46
N LEU A 366 -14.97 27.61 -1.54
CA LEU A 366 -14.36 28.64 -2.39
C LEU A 366 -15.42 29.42 -3.17
N HIS A 367 -16.45 28.74 -3.69
CA HIS A 367 -17.59 29.36 -4.35
C HIS A 367 -18.33 30.32 -3.41
N LEU A 368 -18.61 29.90 -2.16
CA LEU A 368 -19.18 30.80 -1.16
C LEU A 368 -18.26 32.00 -0.89
N SER A 369 -16.95 31.78 -0.72
CA SER A 369 -16.01 32.88 -0.51
C SER A 369 -16.01 33.87 -1.68
N CYS A 370 -16.12 33.42 -2.93
CA CYS A 370 -16.22 34.30 -4.10
C CYS A 370 -17.53 35.09 -4.14
N ARG A 371 -18.63 34.50 -3.67
CA ARG A 371 -19.94 35.17 -3.64
C ARG A 371 -20.04 36.23 -2.56
N TYR A 372 -19.48 35.97 -1.37
CA TYR A 372 -19.64 36.85 -0.21
C TYR A 372 -18.50 37.86 -0.01
N ASN A 373 -17.31 37.60 -0.55
CA ASN A 373 -16.19 38.54 -0.45
C ASN A 373 -16.03 39.34 -1.75
N LYS A 374 -15.76 40.65 -1.63
CA LYS A 374 -15.32 41.48 -2.74
C LYS A 374 -13.84 41.24 -3.03
N PHE A 375 -13.54 40.23 -3.85
CA PHE A 375 -12.18 39.98 -4.32
C PHE A 375 -11.79 40.93 -5.46
N ASN A 376 -10.52 41.30 -5.51
CA ASN A 376 -9.97 41.97 -6.69
C ASN A 376 -9.98 41.02 -7.90
N LEU A 377 -9.99 41.58 -9.11
CA LEU A 377 -10.04 40.81 -10.36
C LEU A 377 -8.99 39.69 -10.43
N SER A 378 -7.74 39.99 -10.07
CA SER A 378 -6.65 38.99 -10.06
C SER A 378 -6.90 37.81 -9.11
N VAL A 379 -7.46 38.07 -7.92
CA VAL A 379 -7.79 37.01 -6.95
C VAL A 379 -8.98 36.21 -7.43
N SER A 380 -9.97 36.87 -8.04
CA SER A 380 -11.16 36.23 -8.61
C SER A 380 -10.80 35.29 -9.76
N LEU A 381 -9.91 35.72 -10.67
CA LEU A 381 -9.41 34.87 -11.77
C LEU A 381 -8.69 33.62 -11.24
N LYS A 382 -7.84 33.76 -10.22
CA LYS A 382 -7.19 32.61 -9.57
C LYS A 382 -8.19 31.69 -8.87
N ALA A 383 -9.22 32.25 -8.24
CA ALA A 383 -10.27 31.45 -7.62
C ALA A 383 -11.08 30.67 -8.65
N LEU A 384 -11.40 31.29 -9.80
CA LEU A 384 -12.04 30.62 -10.94
C LEU A 384 -11.17 29.50 -11.50
N GLU A 385 -9.85 29.72 -11.65
CA GLU A 385 -8.91 28.67 -12.05
C GLU A 385 -8.93 27.48 -11.07
N ILE A 386 -8.98 27.75 -9.76
CA ILE A 386 -9.09 26.69 -8.75
C ILE A 386 -10.44 25.96 -8.88
N LEU A 387 -11.55 26.67 -9.09
CA LEU A 387 -12.88 26.06 -9.24
C LEU A 387 -12.94 25.16 -10.48
N ASP A 388 -12.46 25.64 -11.62
CA ASP A 388 -12.41 24.90 -12.89
C ASP A 388 -11.55 23.64 -12.74
N ARG A 389 -10.36 23.80 -12.13
CA ARG A 389 -9.51 22.66 -11.83
C ARG A 389 -10.19 21.67 -10.92
N VAL A 390 -10.78 22.09 -9.79
CA VAL A 390 -11.42 21.19 -8.83
C VAL A 390 -12.54 20.36 -9.46
N LEU A 391 -13.32 20.97 -10.37
CA LEU A 391 -14.40 20.30 -11.13
C LEU A 391 -13.90 19.41 -12.27
N SER A 392 -12.60 19.47 -12.61
CA SER A 392 -12.05 18.67 -13.71
C SER A 392 -12.36 17.19 -13.51
N PRO A 393 -12.82 16.47 -14.56
CA PRO A 393 -13.10 15.04 -14.48
C PRO A 393 -11.84 14.21 -14.17
N HIS A 394 -10.66 14.82 -14.28
CA HIS A 394 -9.38 14.20 -14.00
C HIS A 394 -8.95 14.29 -12.53
N ASN A 395 -9.72 14.99 -11.69
CA ASN A 395 -9.44 15.07 -10.26
C ASN A 395 -9.93 13.86 -9.50
N GLY A 396 -9.11 13.44 -8.53
CA GLY A 396 -9.28 12.17 -7.84
C GLY A 396 -8.50 11.03 -8.51
N THR A 397 -8.56 9.85 -7.89
CA THR A 397 -8.04 8.63 -8.49
C THR A 397 -9.05 8.14 -9.54
N THR A 398 -8.86 8.57 -10.79
CA THR A 398 -9.61 7.99 -11.92
C THR A 398 -8.97 6.68 -12.33
N ILE A 399 -9.75 5.61 -12.42
CA ILE A 399 -9.31 4.38 -13.09
C ILE A 399 -9.31 4.65 -14.61
N ASP A 400 -8.33 4.09 -15.33
CA ASP A 400 -8.15 4.31 -16.77
C ASP A 400 -9.49 4.06 -17.50
N GLY A 401 -10.03 5.07 -18.20
CA GLY A 401 -11.41 5.08 -18.71
C GLY A 401 -12.34 6.14 -18.07
N GLY A 402 -11.87 6.93 -17.10
CA GLY A 402 -12.61 8.07 -16.55
C GLY A 402 -13.51 7.74 -15.35
N LEU A 403 -13.49 6.49 -14.87
CA LEU A 403 -14.26 6.09 -13.70
C LEU A 403 -13.61 6.64 -12.43
N GLN A 404 -14.26 7.59 -11.78
CA GLN A 404 -13.80 8.15 -10.51
C GLN A 404 -14.18 7.23 -9.34
N VAL A 405 -13.23 6.97 -8.43
CA VAL A 405 -13.52 6.25 -7.18
C VAL A 405 -14.32 7.16 -6.24
N THR A 406 -15.63 7.13 -6.42
CA THR A 406 -16.63 7.79 -5.57
C THR A 406 -17.09 6.85 -4.46
N LYS A 407 -17.86 7.37 -3.48
CA LYS A 407 -18.46 6.53 -2.44
C LYS A 407 -19.41 5.47 -3.02
N THR A 408 -20.14 5.82 -4.08
CA THR A 408 -21.03 4.91 -4.81
C THR A 408 -20.23 3.85 -5.57
N PHE A 409 -19.10 4.21 -6.18
CA PHE A 409 -18.19 3.22 -6.77
C PHE A 409 -17.76 2.15 -5.76
N VAL A 410 -17.48 2.51 -4.50
CA VAL A 410 -17.14 1.50 -3.47
C VAL A 410 -18.28 0.50 -3.25
N VAL A 411 -19.53 0.98 -3.27
CA VAL A 411 -20.72 0.12 -3.13
C VAL A 411 -20.87 -0.79 -4.34
N PHE A 412 -20.78 -0.23 -5.56
CA PHE A 412 -20.84 -1.03 -6.80
C PHE A 412 -19.72 -2.07 -6.86
N PHE A 413 -18.51 -1.68 -6.47
CA PHE A 413 -17.36 -2.58 -6.41
C PHE A 413 -17.60 -3.75 -5.45
N CYS A 414 -18.14 -3.50 -4.25
CA CYS A 414 -18.51 -4.56 -3.31
C CYS A 414 -19.62 -5.46 -3.87
N LEU A 415 -20.61 -4.91 -4.58
CA LEU A 415 -21.68 -5.66 -5.22
C LEU A 415 -21.16 -6.53 -6.36
N GLU A 416 -20.32 -5.99 -7.23
CA GLU A 416 -19.68 -6.75 -8.31
C GLU A 416 -18.82 -7.86 -7.74
N PHE A 417 -18.01 -7.58 -6.72
CA PHE A 417 -17.24 -8.60 -6.01
C PHE A 417 -18.13 -9.73 -5.48
N ALA A 418 -19.21 -9.40 -4.78
CA ALA A 418 -20.14 -10.37 -4.25
C ALA A 418 -20.82 -11.19 -5.36
N SER A 419 -21.16 -10.55 -6.49
CA SER A 419 -21.78 -11.22 -7.64
C SER A 419 -20.83 -12.20 -8.34
N VAL A 420 -19.57 -11.81 -8.56
CA VAL A 420 -18.53 -12.68 -9.15
C VAL A 420 -18.26 -13.85 -8.22
N PHE A 421 -18.14 -13.59 -6.92
CA PHE A 421 -17.96 -14.64 -5.93
C PHE A 421 -19.16 -15.60 -5.89
N MET A 422 -20.40 -15.07 -5.93
CA MET A 422 -21.62 -15.89 -5.96
C MET A 422 -21.69 -16.74 -7.23
N LEU A 423 -21.39 -16.17 -8.41
CA LEU A 423 -21.32 -16.90 -9.67
C LEU A 423 -20.30 -18.04 -9.62
N LEU A 424 -19.12 -17.78 -9.05
CA LEU A 424 -18.10 -18.81 -8.85
C LEU A 424 -18.59 -19.94 -7.94
N VAL A 425 -19.29 -19.62 -6.84
CA VAL A 425 -19.86 -20.62 -5.92
C VAL A 425 -21.00 -21.41 -6.55
N CYS A 426 -21.92 -20.76 -7.26
CA CYS A 426 -23.07 -21.40 -7.91
C CYS A 426 -22.63 -22.37 -9.02
N ASN A 427 -21.70 -21.95 -9.88
CA ASN A 427 -21.15 -22.81 -10.95
C ASN A 427 -20.43 -24.06 -10.41
N LEU A 428 -19.90 -24.01 -9.19
CA LEU A 428 -19.28 -25.17 -8.54
C LEU A 428 -20.32 -26.13 -7.97
N LYS A 429 -21.37 -25.63 -7.30
CA LYS A 429 -22.43 -26.50 -6.75
C LYS A 429 -23.09 -27.35 -7.83
N GLN A 430 -23.25 -26.80 -9.03
CA GLN A 430 -23.87 -27.51 -10.15
C GLN A 430 -22.96 -28.56 -10.83
N LYS A 431 -21.65 -28.58 -10.50
CA LYS A 431 -20.69 -29.60 -10.97
C LYS A 431 -20.31 -30.63 -9.91
N LEU A 432 -20.63 -30.38 -8.64
CA LEU A 432 -20.32 -31.24 -7.48
C LEU A 432 -21.53 -32.03 -6.98
N PHE A 433 -22.73 -31.71 -7.46
CA PHE A 433 -23.96 -32.50 -7.41
C PHE A 433 -24.33 -32.88 -8.83
#